data_AF-A0A925PYI4-F1
#
_entry.id   AF-A0A925PYI4-F1
#
_cell.length_a   1.000
_cell.length_b   1.000
_cell.length_c   1.000
_cell.angle_alpha   90.00
_cell.angle_beta   90.00
_cell.angle_gamma   90.00
#
_symmetry.space_group_name_H-M   'P 1'
#
loop_
_entity.id
_entity.type
_entity.pdbx_description
1 polymer ?
#
loop_
_entity_poly.entity_id
_entity_poly.type
_entity_poly.pdbx_seq_one_letter_code
_entity_poly.pdbx_strand_id
1 'polypeptide(L)'
;MKLEITVCIILALAGYVFREYQKAYGADRKRAPDVSSLGAESPPASAVASASRFRCDGRTHCSQMTSCDEAFYFLQNCPGVKMDGGSDGVPCKRQWCGNR
;
A
#
# COMPACT_ATOMS: atom_id res chain seq x y z
N MET A 1 -46.22 20.33 18.89
CA MET A 1 -46.57 19.65 17.62
C MET A 1 -45.53 19.85 16.53
N LYS A 2 -45.17 21.07 16.12
CA LYS A 2 -44.14 21.28 15.07
C LYS A 2 -42.74 20.79 15.45
N LEU A 3 -42.33 20.96 16.71
CA LEU A 3 -41.03 20.49 17.22
C LEU A 3 -40.91 18.96 17.20
N GLU A 4 -41.95 18.25 17.67
CA GLU A 4 -42.02 16.78 17.63
C GLU A 4 -41.89 16.24 16.20
N ILE A 5 -42.62 16.83 15.24
CA ILE A 5 -42.57 16.43 13.84
C ILE A 5 -41.17 16.67 13.25
N THR A 6 -40.54 17.81 13.54
CA THR A 6 -39.17 18.10 13.08
C THR A 6 -38.15 17.11 13.65
N VAL A 7 -38.26 16.74 14.92
CA VAL A 7 -37.39 15.74 15.55
C VAL A 7 -37.57 14.37 14.88
N CYS A 8 -38.82 13.95 14.62
CA CYS A 8 -39.09 12.69 13.91
C CYS A 8 -38.48 12.68 12.50
N ILE A 9 -38.58 13.78 11.76
CA ILE A 9 -38.01 13.89 10.41
C ILE A 9 -36.47 13.78 10.47
N ILE A 10 -35.83 14.47 11.40
CA ILE A 10 -34.36 14.43 11.54
C ILE A 10 -33.91 13.01 11.90
N LEU A 11 -34.59 12.33 12.83
CA LEU A 11 -34.26 10.95 13.20
C LEU A 11 -34.47 9.97 12.05
N ALA A 12 -35.53 10.15 11.26
CA ALA A 12 -35.80 9.32 10.09
C ALA A 12 -34.72 9.51 9.00
N LEU A 13 -34.31 10.75 8.73
CA LEU A 13 -33.24 11.07 7.78
C LEU A 13 -31.89 10.54 8.26
N ALA A 14 -31.54 10.76 9.53
CA ALA A 14 -30.31 10.24 10.11
C ALA A 14 -30.26 8.70 10.06
N GLY A 15 -31.37 8.03 10.39
CA GLY A 15 -31.50 6.58 10.29
C GLY A 15 -31.36 6.07 8.84
N TYR A 16 -31.98 6.75 7.86
CA TYR A 16 -31.87 6.39 6.45
C TYR A 16 -30.42 6.50 5.95
N VAL A 17 -29.74 7.61 6.24
CA VAL A 17 -28.34 7.84 5.88
C VAL A 17 -27.42 6.82 6.56
N PHE A 18 -27.65 6.53 7.84
CA PHE A 18 -26.86 5.54 8.58
C PHE A 18 -26.98 4.14 7.99
N ARG A 19 -28.16 3.74 7.48
CA ARG A 19 -28.34 2.43 6.82
C ARG A 19 -27.56 2.31 5.52
N GLU A 20 -27.52 3.35 4.69
CA GLU A 20 -26.71 3.37 3.48
C GLU A 20 -25.21 3.37 3.81
N TYR A 21 -24.81 4.15 4.82
CA TYR A 21 -23.43 4.17 5.33
C TYR A 21 -22.99 2.78 5.81
N GLN A 22 -23.84 2.06 6.55
CA GLN A 22 -23.54 0.70 7.00
C GLN A 22 -23.41 -0.32 5.87
N LYS A 23 -24.13 -0.17 4.74
CA LYS A 23 -23.95 -1.07 3.58
C LYS A 23 -22.58 -0.87 2.94
N ALA A 24 -22.14 0.38 2.81
CA ALA A 24 -20.83 0.71 2.27
C ALA A 24 -19.70 0.28 3.22
N TYR A 25 -19.83 0.56 4.52
CA TYR A 25 -18.81 0.24 5.52
C TYR A 25 -18.82 -1.21 6.02
N GLY A 26 -19.93 -1.94 5.86
CA GLY A 26 -20.06 -3.34 6.26
C GLY A 26 -19.28 -4.30 5.37
N ALA A 27 -18.94 -3.89 4.14
CA ALA A 27 -18.09 -4.64 3.24
C ALA A 27 -16.63 -4.73 3.76
N ASP A 28 -16.14 -3.70 4.46
CA ASP A 28 -14.79 -3.67 5.03
C ASP A 28 -14.66 -4.42 6.36
N ARG A 29 -15.74 -4.55 7.14
CA ARG A 29 -15.70 -5.17 8.49
C ARG A 29 -15.47 -6.68 8.50
N LYS A 30 -15.59 -7.36 7.35
CA LYS A 30 -15.21 -8.79 7.20
C LYS A 30 -13.70 -8.99 7.04
N ARG A 31 -12.91 -7.93 6.83
CA ARG A 31 -11.43 -7.98 6.89
C ARG A 31 -10.96 -7.79 8.33
N ALA A 32 -11.31 -8.73 9.21
CA ALA A 32 -10.40 -8.98 10.32
C ALA A 32 -9.04 -9.41 9.72
N PRO A 33 -7.89 -8.97 10.25
CA PRO A 33 -6.63 -9.57 9.88
C PRO A 33 -6.67 -11.04 10.30
N ASP A 34 -6.83 -11.94 9.33
CA ASP A 34 -6.60 -13.36 9.53
C ASP A 34 -5.12 -13.54 9.84
N VAL A 35 -4.83 -13.74 11.12
CA VAL A 35 -3.51 -14.13 11.62
C VAL A 35 -3.37 -15.66 11.67
N SER A 36 -4.21 -16.40 10.92
CA SER A 36 -4.15 -17.87 10.85
C SER A 36 -3.21 -18.41 9.78
N SER A 37 -2.57 -17.55 8.97
CA SER A 37 -1.53 -17.97 8.03
C SER A 37 -0.11 -17.82 8.63
N LEU A 38 0.08 -18.41 9.81
CA LEU A 38 1.41 -18.85 10.26
C LEU A 38 1.56 -20.31 9.83
N GLY A 39 1.87 -20.54 8.54
CA GLY A 39 2.28 -21.86 8.08
C GLY A 39 1.80 -22.25 6.69
N ALA A 40 2.36 -21.62 5.65
CA ALA A 40 2.84 -22.32 4.46
C ALA A 40 3.62 -21.31 3.60
N GLU A 41 4.91 -21.58 3.51
CA GLU A 41 5.84 -20.99 2.55
C GLU A 41 5.22 -20.92 1.14
N SER A 42 5.03 -19.69 0.65
CA SER A 42 5.22 -19.39 -0.76
C SER A 42 5.63 -17.92 -0.86
N PRO A 43 6.85 -17.61 -1.35
CA PRO A 43 7.25 -16.24 -1.61
C PRO A 43 6.23 -15.57 -2.53
N PRO A 44 5.98 -14.25 -2.39
CA PRO A 44 5.08 -13.53 -3.28
C PRO A 44 5.59 -13.65 -4.73
N ALA A 45 4.87 -14.44 -5.53
CA ALA A 45 5.13 -14.62 -6.95
C ALA A 45 4.88 -13.35 -7.79
N SER A 46 4.54 -12.21 -7.18
CA SER A 46 4.58 -10.90 -7.85
C SER A 46 5.97 -10.26 -7.88
N ALA A 47 6.97 -10.80 -7.16
CA ALA A 47 8.36 -10.37 -7.30
C ALA A 47 9.11 -11.12 -8.43
N VAL A 48 8.58 -12.23 -8.93
CA VAL A 48 9.35 -13.19 -9.75
C VAL A 48 9.45 -12.80 -11.23
N ALA A 49 8.56 -11.94 -11.74
CA ALA A 49 8.66 -11.48 -13.13
C ALA A 49 9.85 -10.53 -13.37
N SER A 50 10.34 -9.84 -12.34
CA SER A 50 11.50 -8.94 -12.39
C SER A 50 12.73 -9.46 -11.62
N ALA A 51 12.56 -10.35 -10.63
CA ALA A 51 13.66 -10.96 -9.87
C ALA A 51 14.63 -11.80 -10.72
N SER A 52 14.23 -12.23 -11.93
CA SER A 52 15.14 -12.92 -12.84
C SER A 52 16.19 -11.99 -13.47
N ARG A 53 16.02 -10.66 -13.39
CA ARG A 53 16.89 -9.68 -14.06
C ARG A 53 17.84 -8.97 -13.11
N PHE A 54 17.47 -8.85 -11.84
CA PHE A 54 18.21 -8.07 -10.86
C PHE A 54 18.62 -8.95 -9.68
N ARG A 55 19.89 -8.87 -9.27
CA ARG A 55 20.43 -9.63 -8.13
C ARG A 55 21.22 -8.71 -7.24
N CYS A 56 21.18 -8.97 -5.94
CA CYS A 56 22.01 -8.28 -4.97
C CYS A 56 23.48 -8.66 -5.21
N ASP A 57 24.23 -7.75 -5.81
CA ASP A 57 25.64 -7.88 -6.17
C ASP A 57 26.53 -6.92 -5.36
N GLY A 58 25.97 -6.31 -4.31
CA GLY A 58 26.69 -5.39 -3.41
C GLY A 58 26.62 -3.92 -3.84
N ARG A 59 25.88 -3.58 -4.91
CA ARG A 59 25.62 -2.19 -5.29
C ARG A 59 24.67 -1.53 -4.29
N THR A 60 25.03 -0.34 -3.83
CA THR A 60 24.30 0.39 -2.78
C THR A 60 23.98 1.85 -3.13
N HIS A 61 24.44 2.34 -4.29
CA HIS A 61 24.26 3.73 -4.73
C HIS A 61 23.53 3.82 -6.08
N CYS A 62 22.85 4.94 -6.31
CA CYS A 62 22.05 5.19 -7.51
C CYS A 62 22.83 5.20 -8.83
N SER A 63 24.08 5.66 -8.82
CA SER A 63 24.93 5.68 -10.01
C SER A 63 25.26 4.29 -10.54
N GLN A 64 25.04 3.26 -9.74
CA GLN A 64 25.31 1.88 -10.10
C GLN A 64 24.05 1.19 -10.66
N MET A 65 22.87 1.77 -10.49
CA MET A 65 21.61 1.29 -11.06
C MET A 65 21.47 1.78 -12.50
N THR A 66 20.56 1.19 -13.28
CA THR A 66 20.30 1.52 -14.69
C THR A 66 18.84 1.86 -14.97
N SER A 67 17.96 1.66 -13.98
CA SER A 67 16.53 1.95 -14.11
C SER A 67 15.86 2.18 -12.77
N CYS A 68 14.68 2.80 -12.79
CA CYS A 68 13.89 3.03 -11.60
C CYS A 68 13.38 1.70 -11.00
N ASP A 69 12.97 0.73 -11.84
CA ASP A 69 12.54 -0.59 -11.36
C ASP A 69 13.67 -1.36 -10.67
N GLU A 70 14.89 -1.28 -11.22
CA GLU A 70 16.07 -1.88 -10.59
C GLU A 70 16.34 -1.24 -9.22
N ALA A 71 16.29 0.09 -9.12
CA ALA A 71 16.49 0.79 -7.85
C ALA A 71 15.45 0.40 -6.80
N PHE A 72 14.18 0.23 -7.19
CA PHE A 72 13.11 -0.27 -6.31
C PHE A 72 13.33 -1.72 -5.88
N TYR A 73 13.82 -2.57 -6.80
CA TYR A 73 14.17 -3.94 -6.49
C TYR A 73 15.28 -3.98 -5.44
N PHE A 74 16.36 -3.21 -5.61
CA PHE A 74 17.46 -3.16 -4.64
C PHE A 74 16.97 -2.67 -3.27
N LEU A 75 16.19 -1.58 -3.22
CA LEU A 75 15.66 -1.04 -1.96
C LEU A 75 14.84 -2.06 -1.15
N GLN A 76 14.06 -2.91 -1.82
CA GLN A 76 13.18 -3.89 -1.18
C GLN A 76 13.82 -5.25 -0.91
N ASN A 77 14.81 -5.66 -1.72
CA ASN A 77 15.32 -7.03 -1.72
C ASN A 77 16.78 -7.16 -1.26
N CYS A 78 17.55 -6.06 -1.25
CA CYS A 78 18.97 -6.11 -0.90
C CYS A 78 19.22 -5.42 0.46
N PRO A 79 20.11 -5.95 1.31
CA PRO A 79 20.49 -5.30 2.55
C PRO A 79 21.48 -4.15 2.31
N GLY A 80 21.43 -3.13 3.16
CA GLY A 80 22.46 -2.07 3.19
C GLY A 80 22.40 -1.04 2.06
N VAL A 81 21.28 -0.97 1.33
CA VAL A 81 21.11 -0.03 0.21
C VAL A 81 20.94 1.39 0.73
N LYS A 82 21.65 2.35 0.13
CA LYS A 82 21.64 3.77 0.51
C LYS A 82 21.17 4.64 -0.68
N MET A 83 20.06 4.24 -1.27
CA MET A 83 19.50 4.88 -2.48
C MET A 83 18.28 5.74 -2.21
N ASP A 84 17.57 5.48 -1.11
CA ASP A 84 16.49 6.31 -0.60
C ASP A 84 17.05 7.23 0.48
N GLY A 85 17.53 8.41 0.05
CA GLY A 85 18.05 9.43 0.95
C GLY A 85 16.94 10.22 1.68
N GLY A 86 15.69 10.11 1.22
CA GLY A 86 14.54 10.82 1.80
C GLY A 86 13.70 9.95 2.74
N SER A 87 13.91 8.63 2.74
CA SER A 87 13.04 7.65 3.40
C SER A 87 11.57 7.80 2.97
N ASP A 88 11.37 8.30 1.75
CA ASP A 88 10.05 8.50 1.14
C ASP A 88 9.61 7.28 0.32
N GLY A 89 10.44 6.23 0.30
CA GLY A 89 10.21 5.00 -0.43
C GLY A 89 10.54 5.11 -1.92
N VAL A 90 11.09 6.24 -2.39
CA VAL A 90 11.43 6.43 -3.81
C VAL A 90 12.95 6.51 -3.99
N PRO A 91 13.60 5.39 -4.37
CA PRO A 91 15.04 5.38 -4.56
C PRO A 91 15.42 6.20 -5.80
N CYS A 92 16.57 6.84 -5.77
CA CYS A 92 17.19 7.43 -6.96
C CYS A 92 16.34 8.43 -7.77
N LYS A 93 15.51 9.26 -7.09
CA LYS A 93 14.73 10.34 -7.70
C LYS A 93 15.51 11.22 -8.68
N ARG A 94 16.77 11.53 -8.39
CA ARG A 94 17.57 12.43 -9.24
C ARG A 94 18.11 11.81 -10.52
N GLN A 95 18.15 10.48 -10.62
CA GLN A 95 18.80 9.78 -11.75
C GLN A 95 17.83 8.91 -12.54
N TRP A 96 16.97 8.15 -11.85
CA TRP A 96 16.14 7.11 -12.48
C TRP A 96 14.65 7.32 -12.28
N CYS A 97 14.21 7.76 -11.09
CA CYS A 97 12.78 7.83 -10.72
C CYS A 97 12.19 9.25 -10.74
N GLY A 98 12.88 10.23 -11.33
CA GLY A 98 12.48 11.65 -11.26
C GLY A 98 11.42 12.09 -12.26
N ASN A 99 11.28 11.36 -13.36
CA ASN A 99 10.40 11.71 -14.50
C ASN A 99 9.40 10.59 -14.82
N ARG A 100 9.05 9.77 -13.82
CA ARG A 100 8.20 8.59 -13.98
C ARG A 100 6.76 8.88 -13.61
#